data_AF-A0A3D3ABN5-F1
#
_entry.id   AF-A0A3D3ABN5-F1
#
_cell.length_a   1.000
_cell.length_b   1.000
_cell.length_c   1.000
_cell.angle_alpha   90.00
_cell.angle_beta   90.00
_cell.angle_gamma   90.00
#
_symmetry.space_group_name_H-M   'P 1'
#
loop_
_entity.id
_entity.type
_entity.pdbx_description
1 polymer ?
#
loop_
_entity_poly.entity_id
_entity_poly.type
_entity_poly.pdbx_seq_one_letter_code
_entity_poly.pdbx_strand_id
1 'polypeptide(L)'
;VDVYARIDGKLPSNLRGGAFVTVELLAQPVPDVMAISKDALYGDNTLYLIENGRLTRKTIADFIDDGAQVLLRSGLNVGDMVLMTRFNEAAPGVAVKVVERP
;
A
#
# COMPACT_ATOMS: atom_id res chain seq x y z
N VAL A 1 -9.96 21.45 -7.56
CA VAL A 1 -9.36 22.02 -6.34
C VAL A 1 -8.02 22.56 -6.75
N ASP A 2 -7.77 23.85 -6.54
CA ASP A 2 -6.52 24.49 -6.93
C ASP A 2 -5.64 24.64 -5.70
N VAL A 3 -4.37 24.24 -5.82
CA VAL A 3 -3.38 24.31 -4.74
C VAL A 3 -2.30 25.29 -5.16
N TYR A 4 -2.00 26.25 -4.28
CA TYR A 4 -0.94 27.24 -4.47
C TYR A 4 0.06 27.12 -3.33
N ALA A 5 1.36 27.10 -3.65
CA ALA A 5 2.44 27.17 -2.67
C ALA A 5 3.12 28.54 -2.76
N ARG A 6 3.39 29.15 -1.60
CA ARG A 6 4.11 30.42 -1.50
C ARG A 6 5.38 30.21 -0.70
N ILE A 7 6.49 30.76 -1.18
CA ILE A 7 7.74 30.83 -0.43
C ILE A 7 7.76 32.19 0.29
N ASP A 8 7.87 32.15 1.61
CA ASP A 8 7.99 33.34 2.44
C ASP A 8 9.46 33.56 2.87
N GLY A 9 9.91 34.82 2.85
CA GLY A 9 11.26 35.20 3.27
C GLY A 9 12.27 35.40 2.14
N LYS A 10 13.57 35.27 2.46
CA LYS A 10 14.67 35.50 1.51
C LYS A 10 14.81 34.32 0.55
N LEU A 11 14.60 34.56 -0.74
CA LEU A 11 14.80 33.55 -1.78
C LEU A 11 16.28 33.14 -1.86
N PRO A 12 16.59 31.84 -1.95
CA PRO A 12 17.95 31.38 -2.17
C PRO A 12 18.41 31.75 -3.59
N SER A 13 19.69 32.06 -3.76
CA SER A 13 20.24 32.60 -5.02
C SER A 13 20.17 31.64 -6.21
N ASN A 14 19.94 30.35 -5.97
CA ASN A 14 19.74 29.32 -6.99
C ASN A 14 18.29 29.21 -7.47
N LEU A 15 17.32 29.82 -6.79
CA LEU A 15 15.91 29.80 -7.17
C LEU A 15 15.57 31.07 -7.97
N ARG A 16 15.81 31.01 -9.28
CA ARG A 16 15.59 32.13 -10.22
C ARG A 16 14.17 32.13 -10.77
N GLY A 17 13.68 33.30 -11.19
CA GLY A 17 12.41 33.40 -11.91
C GLY A 17 12.39 32.51 -13.16
N GLY A 18 11.32 31.74 -13.33
CA GLY A 18 11.17 30.78 -14.44
C GLY A 18 11.78 29.40 -14.19
N ALA A 19 12.36 29.13 -13.01
CA ALA A 19 12.84 27.80 -12.66
C ALA A 19 11.68 26.80 -12.51
N PHE A 20 11.89 25.59 -13.04
CA PHE A 20 11.05 24.44 -12.71
C PHE A 20 11.41 23.95 -11.31
N VAL A 21 10.40 23.69 -10.49
CA VAL A 21 10.56 23.22 -9.12
C VAL A 21 9.66 22.02 -8.86
N THR A 22 10.10 21.15 -7.96
CA THR A 22 9.27 20.09 -7.38
C THR A 22 8.87 20.52 -5.98
N VAL A 23 7.57 20.42 -5.66
CA VAL A 23 7.07 20.62 -4.30
C VAL A 23 6.61 19.27 -3.77
N GLU A 24 7.24 18.81 -2.69
CA GLU A 24 6.82 17.62 -1.98
C GLU A 24 5.93 18.04 -0.80
N LEU A 25 4.64 17.72 -0.89
CA LEU A 25 3.69 17.95 0.21
C LEU A 25 3.49 16.63 0.95
N LEU A 26 3.95 16.58 2.20
CA LEU A 26 3.70 15.44 3.08
C LEU A 26 2.26 15.51 3.60
N ALA A 27 1.50 14.45 3.36
CA ALA A 27 0.17 14.28 3.91
C ALA A 27 0.23 14.02 5.43
N GLN A 28 -0.89 14.25 6.13
CA GLN A 28 -1.02 13.84 7.52
C GLN A 28 -1.01 12.30 7.62
N PRO A 29 -0.36 11.73 8.66
CA PRO A 29 -0.39 10.29 8.86
C PRO A 29 -1.83 9.82 9.11
N VAL A 30 -2.18 8.68 8.53
CA VAL A 30 -3.46 8.01 8.78
C VAL A 30 -3.27 7.07 9.98
N PRO A 31 -3.89 7.31 11.14
CA PRO A 31 -3.77 6.42 12.28
C PRO A 31 -4.58 5.14 12.05
N ASP A 32 -4.24 4.09 12.80
CA ASP A 32 -5.01 2.85 12.93
C ASP A 32 -5.31 2.15 11.59
N VAL A 33 -4.28 2.09 10.72
CA VAL A 33 -4.34 1.36 9.46
C VAL A 33 -3.17 0.39 9.32
N MET A 34 -3.43 -0.73 8.65
CA MET A 34 -2.39 -1.63 8.16
C MET A 34 -2.08 -1.32 6.70
N ALA A 35 -0.82 -1.01 6.43
CA ALA A 35 -0.37 -0.75 5.07
C ALA A 35 0.04 -2.06 4.39
N ILE A 36 -0.60 -2.41 3.28
CA ILE A 36 -0.33 -3.62 2.50
C ILE A 36 0.10 -3.22 1.09
N SER A 37 1.19 -3.81 0.60
CA SER A 37 1.59 -3.62 -0.80
C SER A 37 0.50 -4.10 -1.74
N LYS A 38 0.23 -3.33 -2.80
CA LYS A 38 -0.69 -3.72 -3.86
C LYS A 38 -0.30 -5.01 -4.57
N ASP A 39 0.97 -5.41 -4.49
CA ASP A 39 1.43 -6.68 -5.03
C ASP A 39 0.74 -7.89 -4.37
N ALA A 40 0.28 -7.74 -3.13
CA ALA A 40 -0.49 -8.77 -2.42
C ALA A 40 -1.93 -8.91 -2.93
N LEU A 41 -2.47 -7.85 -3.57
CA LEU A 41 -3.84 -7.84 -4.06
C LEU A 41 -3.97 -8.63 -5.36
N TYR A 42 -4.93 -9.54 -5.37
CA TYR A 42 -5.49 -10.16 -6.55
C TYR A 42 -6.70 -9.33 -7.03
N GLY A 43 -7.26 -9.72 -8.18
CA GLY A 43 -8.46 -9.08 -8.74
C GLY A 43 -9.61 -9.02 -7.72
N ASP A 44 -10.50 -8.05 -7.92
CA ASP A 44 -11.67 -7.82 -7.06
C ASP A 44 -11.32 -7.60 -5.59
N ASN A 45 -10.30 -6.79 -5.31
CA ASN A 45 -9.86 -6.42 -3.96
C ASN A 45 -9.64 -7.65 -3.06
N THR A 46 -9.03 -8.69 -3.63
CA THR A 46 -8.88 -9.97 -2.95
C THR A 46 -7.46 -10.13 -2.43
N LEU A 47 -7.31 -10.53 -1.18
CA LEU A 47 -6.08 -11.04 -0.58
C LEU A 47 -6.21 -12.55 -0.35
N TYR A 48 -5.07 -13.22 -0.26
CA TYR A 48 -5.01 -14.58 0.24
C TYR A 48 -4.22 -14.61 1.55
N LEU A 49 -4.84 -15.17 2.59
CA LEU A 49 -4.18 -15.48 3.84
C LEU A 49 -3.64 -16.90 3.82
N ILE A 50 -2.55 -17.15 4.53
CA ILE A 50 -1.97 -18.47 4.72
C ILE A 50 -2.40 -18.98 6.10
N GLU A 51 -3.32 -19.93 6.10
CA GLU A 51 -3.86 -20.55 7.32
C GLU A 51 -3.62 -22.06 7.25
N ASN A 52 -2.87 -22.62 8.21
CA ASN A 52 -2.54 -24.05 8.25
C ASN A 52 -1.93 -24.58 6.93
N GLY A 53 -1.07 -23.76 6.28
CA GLY A 53 -0.43 -24.11 5.02
C GLY A 53 -1.38 -24.12 3.82
N ARG A 54 -2.53 -23.46 3.90
CA ARG A 54 -3.49 -23.31 2.80
C ARG A 54 -3.91 -21.86 2.61
N LEU A 55 -4.29 -21.53 1.38
CA LEU A 55 -4.78 -20.20 1.04
C LEU A 55 -6.25 -20.03 1.44
N THR A 56 -6.55 -18.99 2.20
CA THR A 56 -7.91 -18.54 2.50
C THR A 56 -8.17 -17.21 1.81
N ARG A 57 -9.22 -17.14 0.99
CA ARG A 57 -9.59 -15.90 0.29
C ARG A 57 -10.18 -14.89 1.28
N LYS A 58 -9.72 -13.64 1.20
CA LYS A 58 -10.25 -12.53 1.97
C LYS A 58 -10.46 -11.32 1.08
N THR A 59 -11.69 -10.82 0.98
CA THR A 59 -11.98 -9.59 0.24
C THR A 59 -11.88 -8.40 1.18
N ILE A 60 -11.13 -7.37 0.77
CA ILE A 60 -11.05 -6.10 1.48
C ILE A 60 -12.09 -5.12 0.92
N ALA A 61 -12.68 -4.32 1.79
CA ALA A 61 -13.75 -3.39 1.42
C ALA A 61 -13.46 -1.95 1.84
N ASP A 62 -12.93 -1.75 3.05
CA ASP A 62 -12.63 -0.43 3.61
C ASP A 62 -11.12 -0.16 3.62
N PHE A 63 -10.65 0.48 2.56
CA PHE A 63 -9.24 0.84 2.39
C PHE A 63 -9.06 2.18 1.68
N ILE A 64 -7.92 2.81 1.95
CA ILE A 64 -7.42 3.96 1.20
C ILE A 64 -6.34 3.47 0.25
N ASP A 65 -6.45 3.80 -1.03
CA ASP A 65 -5.40 3.58 -2.01
C ASP A 65 -4.49 4.81 -2.07
N ASP A 66 -3.22 4.68 -1.66
CA ASP A 66 -2.23 5.76 -1.67
C ASP A 66 -1.35 5.78 -2.93
N GLY A 67 -1.67 4.94 -3.92
CA GLY A 67 -0.90 4.74 -5.14
C GLY A 67 0.04 3.53 -5.09
N ALA A 68 0.81 3.38 -4.01
CA ALA A 68 1.79 2.29 -3.86
C ALA A 68 1.26 1.13 -3.02
N GLN A 69 0.42 1.45 -2.05
CA GLN A 69 -0.09 0.56 -1.02
C GLN A 69 -1.59 0.76 -0.88
N VAL A 70 -2.22 -0.19 -0.20
CA VAL A 70 -3.57 -0.03 0.33
C VAL A 70 -3.50 0.02 1.85
N LEU A 71 -4.10 1.05 2.43
CA LEU A 71 -4.18 1.27 3.86
C LEU A 71 -5.52 0.73 4.36
N LEU A 72 -5.48 -0.39 5.07
CA LEU A 72 -6.65 -1.10 5.58
C LEU A 72 -6.99 -0.64 6.99
N ARG A 73 -8.23 -0.19 7.20
CA ARG A 73 -8.75 0.11 8.54
C ARG A 73 -9.15 -1.13 9.32
N SER A 74 -9.57 -2.17 8.60
CA SER A 74 -10.04 -3.42 9.17
C SER A 74 -9.87 -4.57 8.17
N GLY A 75 -10.13 -5.79 8.62
CA GLY A 75 -10.09 -6.97 7.76
C GLY A 75 -8.76 -7.71 7.77
N LEU A 76 -7.79 -7.31 8.59
CA LEU A 76 -6.62 -8.13 8.94
C LEU A 76 -6.39 -8.03 10.45
N ASN A 77 -5.74 -9.03 11.01
CA ASN A 77 -5.29 -9.03 12.40
C ASN A 77 -3.77 -9.10 12.46
N VAL A 78 -3.19 -8.61 13.55
CA VAL A 78 -1.76 -8.78 13.83
C VAL A 78 -1.45 -10.28 13.87
N GLY A 79 -0.48 -10.69 13.06
CA GLY A 79 -0.08 -12.09 12.91
C GLY A 79 -0.68 -12.80 11.70
N ASP A 80 -1.65 -12.21 11.00
CA ASP A 80 -2.16 -12.75 9.74
C ASP A 80 -1.01 -12.85 8.71
N MET A 81 -0.82 -14.02 8.11
CA MET A 81 0.17 -14.23 7.07
C MET A 81 -0.45 -13.99 5.70
N VAL A 82 -0.03 -12.93 5.01
CA VAL A 82 -0.54 -12.58 3.67
C VAL A 82 0.37 -13.17 2.59
N LEU A 83 -0.24 -13.75 1.55
CA LEU A 83 0.47 -14.22 0.37
C LEU A 83 1.02 -13.04 -0.44
N MET A 84 2.34 -12.93 -0.54
CA MET A 84 3.02 -11.90 -1.34
C MET A 84 3.47 -12.39 -2.73
N THR A 85 3.65 -13.70 -2.90
CA THR A 85 4.15 -14.26 -4.16
C THR A 85 2.98 -14.50 -5.09
N ARG A 86 2.96 -13.80 -6.24
CA ARG A 86 1.93 -14.00 -7.27
C ARG A 86 2.21 -15.23 -8.11
N PHE A 87 1.18 -16.04 -8.30
CA PHE A 87 1.15 -17.18 -9.22
C PHE A 87 -0.28 -17.42 -9.69
N ASN A 88 -0.45 -18.02 -10.86
CA ASN A 88 -1.73 -18.12 -11.56
C ASN A 88 -2.72 -19.08 -10.87
N GLU A 89 -2.19 -20.08 -10.17
CA GLU A 89 -2.94 -21.13 -9.51
C GLU A 89 -3.44 -20.71 -8.11
N ALA A 90 -3.19 -19.46 -7.69
CA ALA A 90 -3.61 -18.97 -6.39
C ALA A 90 -5.14 -18.94 -6.28
N ALA A 91 -5.67 -19.87 -5.49
CA ALA A 91 -7.10 -20.08 -5.29
C ALA A 91 -7.37 -20.52 -3.84
N PRO A 92 -8.61 -20.38 -3.35
CA PRO A 92 -8.97 -20.85 -2.01
C PRO A 92 -8.65 -22.35 -1.84
N GLY A 93 -8.10 -22.71 -0.70
CA GLY A 93 -7.75 -24.08 -0.33
C GLY A 93 -6.44 -24.62 -0.92
N VAL A 94 -5.78 -23.89 -1.83
CA VAL A 94 -4.50 -24.33 -2.41
C VAL A 94 -3.46 -24.48 -1.31
N ALA A 95 -2.77 -25.61 -1.30
CA ALA A 95 -1.70 -25.89 -0.35
C ALA A 95 -0.45 -25.09 -0.72
N VAL A 96 0.17 -24.48 0.27
CA VAL A 96 1.35 -23.63 0.11
C VAL A 96 2.37 -23.93 1.19
N LYS A 97 3.63 -23.66 0.88
CA LYS A 97 4.73 -23.72 1.83
C LYS A 97 5.39 -22.35 1.88
N VAL A 98 5.54 -21.81 3.08
CA VAL A 98 6.31 -20.59 3.31
C VAL A 98 7.79 -20.95 3.17
N VAL A 99 8.48 -20.24 2.30
CA VAL A 99 9.93 -20.37 2.10
C VAL A 99 10.58 -19.04 2.44
N GLU A 100 11.69 -19.08 3.17
CA GLU A 100 12.49 -17.88 3.40
C GLU A 100 13.18 -17.49 2.09
N ARG A 101 13.19 -16.19 1.77
CA ARG A 101 14.00 -15.70 0.66
C ARG A 101 15.47 -15.78 1.09
N PRO A 102 16.33 -16.42 0.28
CA PRO A 102 17.77 -16.49 0.55
C PRO A 102 18.45 -15.11 0.44
#